data_AF-A0A946X0U2-F1
#
_entry.id   AF-A0A946X0U2-F1
#
_cell.length_a   1.000
_cell.length_b   1.000
_cell.length_c   1.000
_cell.angle_alpha   90.00
_cell.angle_beta   90.00
_cell.angle_gamma   90.00
#
_symmetry.space_group_name_H-M   'P 1'
#
loop_
_entity.id
_entity.type
_entity.pdbx_description
1 polymer ?
#
loop_
_entity_poly.entity_id
_entity_poly.type
_entity_poly.pdbx_seq_one_letter_code
_entity_poly.pdbx_strand_id
1 'polypeptide(L)'
;MAQAYTPGLAVSNGMTIRKERKLPLPGNVLVGVGDKVAADTVIATTHLPGTVHLVNIASALSVPEDDVEHHLTVDIGGTVAADEVMAETKGLFGLFKSQCRAPVAGVLESVSSVTGQAILREPPTPLEVHGYARGVVVEVLGGEGVVMETHAAYVQGIIGLGGEGVGEIACAVDDPSQPLLASALTEEHRGKVVIGGARIETAAVRRAQELGVAALVAGGIDDADLRELLGYELGVAITGAEDLGVTLIVTEGFGDIAMARRTYDLLTSHVGALASVNGATQIRAGVLRPEIVIPLAGSHDDAQAAGPMILEPGATVRVIRDPHFGKVGRVVGLPVDLTVIETEARVRTAEVEFEDGTRVALPRANIELMAG
;
A
#
# COMPACT_ATOMS: atom_id res chain seq x y z
N MET A 1 24.17 -2.45 -26.40
CA MET A 1 24.31 -1.33 -25.46
C MET A 1 23.62 -1.71 -24.17
N ALA A 2 24.35 -1.81 -23.05
CA ALA A 2 23.73 -2.06 -21.76
C ALA A 2 22.95 -0.80 -21.35
N GLN A 3 21.62 -0.86 -21.43
CA GLN A 3 20.71 0.18 -20.97
C GLN A 3 21.09 0.53 -19.53
N ALA A 4 21.43 1.80 -19.29
CA ALA A 4 21.55 2.27 -17.93
C ALA A 4 20.13 2.37 -17.39
N TYR A 5 19.77 1.47 -16.48
CA TYR A 5 18.55 1.61 -15.69
C TYR A 5 18.74 2.87 -14.84
N THR A 6 18.00 3.92 -15.18
CA THR A 6 17.87 5.08 -14.32
C THR A 6 16.48 4.96 -13.67
N PRO A 7 16.41 4.75 -12.34
CA PRO A 7 15.12 4.73 -11.67
C PRO A 7 14.42 6.06 -11.94
N GLY A 8 13.14 6.02 -12.27
CA GLY A 8 12.30 7.20 -12.44
C GLY A 8 10.88 6.83 -12.04
N LEU A 9 10.23 7.71 -11.31
CA LEU A 9 8.81 7.56 -10.98
C LEU A 9 7.98 7.89 -12.21
N ALA A 10 6.95 7.08 -12.47
CA ALA A 10 6.04 7.36 -13.56
C ALA A 10 5.11 8.53 -13.21
N VAL A 11 5.12 9.57 -14.05
CA VAL A 11 4.14 10.66 -14.04
C VAL A 11 3.65 10.81 -15.48
N SER A 12 2.39 10.49 -15.73
CA SER A 12 1.80 10.55 -17.08
C SER A 12 0.37 11.09 -17.04
N ASN A 13 0.07 11.96 -18.01
CA ASN A 13 -1.29 12.47 -18.23
C ASN A 13 -2.22 11.42 -18.86
N GLY A 14 -1.68 10.29 -19.32
CA GLY A 14 -2.46 9.21 -19.90
C GLY A 14 -1.59 7.99 -20.19
N MET A 15 -1.97 6.84 -19.64
CA MET A 15 -1.37 5.55 -19.96
C MET A 15 -2.36 4.42 -19.70
N THR A 16 -2.14 3.28 -20.34
CA THR A 16 -2.87 2.06 -20.04
C THR A 16 -2.12 1.30 -18.96
N ILE A 17 -2.75 1.14 -17.80
CA ILE A 17 -2.25 0.33 -16.69
C ILE A 17 -2.96 -1.01 -16.64
N ARG A 18 -2.22 -2.05 -16.25
CA ARG A 18 -2.79 -3.37 -15.94
C ARG A 18 -2.55 -3.69 -14.47
N LYS A 19 -3.59 -4.11 -13.78
CA LYS A 19 -3.58 -4.41 -12.35
C LYS A 19 -4.14 -5.79 -12.12
N GLU A 20 -3.32 -6.67 -11.56
CA GLU A 20 -3.80 -7.92 -11.01
C GLU A 20 -4.58 -7.61 -9.72
N ARG A 21 -5.78 -8.17 -9.64
CA ARG A 21 -6.63 -8.08 -8.46
C ARG A 21 -6.91 -9.51 -8.01
N LYS A 22 -6.18 -9.96 -7.00
CA LYS A 22 -6.12 -11.37 -6.58
C LYS A 22 -6.50 -11.53 -5.12
N LEU A 23 -7.22 -12.62 -4.85
CA LEU A 23 -7.43 -13.16 -3.52
C LEU A 23 -6.12 -13.80 -3.03
N PRO A 24 -5.86 -13.78 -1.71
CA PRO A 24 -4.71 -14.46 -1.11
C PRO A 24 -4.89 -15.99 -1.06
N LEU A 25 -6.11 -16.48 -1.27
CA LEU A 25 -6.51 -17.88 -1.26
C LEU A 25 -7.55 -18.12 -2.36
N PRO A 26 -7.69 -19.35 -2.88
CA PRO A 26 -8.77 -19.68 -3.80
C PRO A 26 -10.15 -19.26 -3.26
N GLY A 27 -11.02 -18.84 -4.16
CA GLY A 27 -12.36 -18.37 -3.87
C GLY A 27 -13.20 -18.25 -5.14
N ASN A 28 -14.16 -17.32 -5.12
CA ASN A 28 -15.09 -17.11 -6.22
C ASN A 28 -14.74 -15.81 -6.94
N VAL A 29 -14.51 -15.89 -8.25
CA VAL A 29 -14.41 -14.73 -9.13
C VAL A 29 -15.82 -14.40 -9.64
N LEU A 30 -16.24 -13.15 -9.47
CA LEU A 30 -17.62 -12.69 -9.70
C LEU A 30 -17.81 -11.97 -11.04
N VAL A 31 -16.73 -11.70 -11.76
CA VAL A 31 -16.72 -10.97 -13.05
C VAL A 31 -15.98 -11.78 -14.12
N GLY A 32 -16.28 -11.50 -15.38
CA GLY A 32 -15.70 -12.16 -16.55
C GLY A 32 -14.92 -11.20 -17.46
N VAL A 33 -14.16 -11.78 -18.41
CA VAL A 33 -13.44 -10.99 -19.43
C VAL A 33 -14.41 -10.14 -20.24
N GLY A 34 -14.09 -8.85 -20.39
CA GLY A 34 -14.90 -7.85 -21.08
C GLY A 34 -15.81 -7.03 -20.17
N ASP A 35 -15.98 -7.43 -18.91
CA ASP A 35 -16.80 -6.69 -17.96
C ASP A 35 -16.18 -5.33 -17.63
N LYS A 36 -17.04 -4.31 -17.55
CA LYS A 36 -16.68 -2.97 -17.07
C LYS A 36 -16.90 -2.93 -15.56
N VAL A 37 -15.84 -2.62 -14.82
CA VAL A 37 -15.81 -2.69 -13.35
C VAL A 37 -15.53 -1.29 -12.82
N ALA A 38 -16.22 -0.89 -11.76
CA ALA A 38 -15.96 0.34 -11.02
C ALA A 38 -14.99 0.08 -9.84
N ALA A 39 -14.48 1.13 -9.22
CA ALA A 39 -13.50 1.02 -8.14
C ALA A 39 -14.00 0.17 -6.95
N ASP A 40 -15.28 0.28 -6.61
CA ASP A 40 -15.98 -0.36 -5.49
C ASP A 40 -16.65 -1.70 -5.86
N THR A 41 -16.61 -2.10 -7.13
CA THR A 41 -17.22 -3.36 -7.55
C THR A 41 -16.44 -4.54 -6.97
N VAL A 42 -17.12 -5.43 -6.23
CA VAL A 42 -16.56 -6.70 -5.76
C VAL A 42 -16.33 -7.62 -6.95
N ILE A 43 -15.07 -7.95 -7.20
CA ILE A 43 -14.65 -8.78 -8.34
C ILE A 43 -14.33 -10.21 -7.93
N ALA A 44 -13.95 -10.44 -6.68
CA ALA A 44 -13.68 -11.76 -6.15
C ALA A 44 -13.91 -11.79 -4.63
N THR A 45 -14.29 -12.94 -4.11
CA THR A 45 -14.54 -13.15 -2.68
C THR A 45 -14.03 -14.51 -2.20
N THR A 46 -13.53 -14.56 -0.96
CA THR A 46 -13.16 -15.78 -0.26
C THR A 46 -13.44 -15.65 1.24
N HIS A 47 -13.21 -16.72 2.00
CA HIS A 47 -13.28 -16.72 3.45
C HIS A 47 -11.90 -17.02 4.02
N LEU A 48 -11.33 -16.07 4.76
CA LEU A 48 -10.07 -16.28 5.47
C LEU A 48 -10.32 -17.21 6.66
N PRO A 49 -9.52 -18.26 6.85
CA PRO A 49 -9.63 -19.13 8.02
C PRO A 49 -9.47 -18.31 9.30
N GLY A 50 -10.33 -18.56 10.29
CA GLY A 50 -10.22 -17.92 11.59
C GLY A 50 -8.94 -18.35 12.34
N THR A 51 -8.56 -17.52 13.31
CA THR A 51 -7.40 -17.76 14.18
C THR A 51 -7.57 -19.06 14.96
N VAL A 52 -6.47 -19.81 15.11
CA VAL A 52 -6.46 -21.05 15.91
C VAL A 52 -6.02 -20.74 17.33
N HIS A 53 -6.81 -21.25 18.29
CA HIS A 53 -6.54 -21.20 19.72
C HIS A 53 -6.35 -22.62 20.25
N LEU A 54 -5.23 -22.85 20.92
CA LEU A 54 -4.98 -24.11 21.63
C LEU A 54 -5.48 -23.98 23.07
N VAL A 55 -6.44 -24.82 23.44
CA VAL A 55 -7.02 -24.82 24.79
C VAL A 55 -6.66 -26.11 25.51
N ASN A 56 -5.93 -26.00 26.63
CA ASN A 56 -5.53 -27.17 27.41
C ASN A 56 -6.67 -27.60 28.36
N ILE A 57 -7.52 -28.51 27.91
CA ILE A 57 -8.69 -28.98 28.67
C ILE A 57 -8.26 -29.88 29.82
N ALA A 58 -7.29 -30.79 29.61
CA ALA A 58 -6.78 -31.67 30.67
C ALA A 58 -6.28 -30.86 31.87
N SER A 59 -5.47 -29.83 31.62
CA SER A 59 -4.99 -28.93 32.67
C SER A 59 -6.10 -28.12 33.32
N ALA A 60 -7.07 -27.62 32.54
CA ALA A 60 -8.19 -26.84 33.08
C ALA A 60 -9.11 -27.67 33.99
N LEU A 61 -9.31 -28.95 33.65
CA LEU A 61 -10.17 -29.87 34.40
C LEU A 61 -9.42 -30.67 35.48
N SER A 62 -8.09 -30.70 35.43
CA SER A 62 -7.22 -31.57 36.26
C SER A 62 -7.54 -33.06 36.07
N VAL A 63 -7.66 -33.49 34.82
CA VAL A 63 -7.92 -34.90 34.43
C VAL A 63 -6.80 -35.44 33.53
N PRO A 64 -6.63 -36.77 33.43
CA PRO A 64 -5.73 -37.39 32.46
C PRO A 64 -6.05 -36.98 31.02
N GLU A 65 -5.04 -36.87 30.17
CA GLU A 65 -5.17 -36.41 28.78
C GLU A 65 -6.10 -37.29 27.95
N ASP A 66 -6.10 -38.60 28.20
CA ASP A 66 -6.91 -39.60 27.51
C ASP A 66 -8.38 -39.60 27.95
N ASP A 67 -8.73 -38.91 29.03
CA ASP A 67 -10.09 -38.83 29.56
C ASP A 67 -10.83 -37.55 29.15
N VAL A 68 -10.14 -36.60 28.51
CA VAL A 68 -10.69 -35.28 28.16
C VAL A 68 -11.97 -35.37 27.31
N GLU A 69 -12.03 -36.28 26.34
CA GLU A 69 -13.17 -36.41 25.43
C GLU A 69 -14.48 -36.74 26.17
N HIS A 70 -14.42 -37.49 27.28
CA HIS A 70 -15.61 -37.84 28.08
C HIS A 70 -16.19 -36.65 28.86
N HIS A 71 -15.44 -35.55 28.94
CA HIS A 71 -15.80 -34.35 29.67
C HIS A 71 -16.30 -33.23 28.77
N LEU A 72 -16.25 -33.39 27.45
CA LEU A 72 -16.73 -32.37 26.50
C LEU A 72 -18.23 -32.12 26.67
N THR A 73 -18.61 -30.85 26.66
CA THR A 73 -20.01 -30.39 26.63
C THR A 73 -20.42 -29.87 25.26
N VAL A 74 -19.46 -29.77 24.33
CA VAL A 74 -19.65 -29.37 22.93
C VAL A 74 -19.08 -30.48 22.05
N ASP A 75 -19.81 -30.84 21.00
CA ASP A 75 -19.36 -31.84 20.04
C ASP A 75 -18.18 -31.30 19.21
N ILE A 76 -17.28 -32.20 18.78
CA ILE A 76 -16.26 -31.86 17.79
C ILE A 76 -16.95 -31.48 16.47
N GLY A 77 -16.62 -30.33 15.91
CA GLY A 77 -17.30 -29.66 14.81
C GLY A 77 -18.42 -28.70 15.25
N GLY A 78 -18.76 -28.68 16.54
CA GLY A 78 -19.75 -27.78 17.12
C GLY A 78 -19.21 -26.37 17.35
N THR A 79 -20.13 -25.40 17.32
CA THR A 79 -19.84 -23.99 17.64
C THR A 79 -19.97 -23.72 19.14
N VAL A 80 -19.12 -22.84 19.66
CA VAL A 80 -19.14 -22.37 21.05
C VAL A 80 -18.99 -20.86 21.10
N ALA A 81 -19.68 -20.19 22.01
CA ALA A 81 -19.53 -18.76 22.28
C ALA A 81 -18.34 -18.48 23.20
N ALA A 82 -17.84 -17.25 23.20
CA ALA A 82 -16.82 -16.84 24.16
C ALA A 82 -17.33 -17.03 25.60
N ASP A 83 -16.47 -17.57 26.47
CA ASP A 83 -16.75 -17.93 27.87
C ASP A 83 -17.78 -19.06 28.08
N GLU A 84 -18.32 -19.66 27.02
CA GLU A 84 -19.18 -20.83 27.12
C GLU A 84 -18.36 -22.07 27.55
N VAL A 85 -18.98 -22.96 28.34
CA VAL A 85 -18.34 -24.18 28.84
C VAL A 85 -18.17 -25.16 27.68
N MET A 86 -16.92 -25.54 27.41
CA MET A 86 -16.55 -26.55 26.40
C MET A 86 -16.37 -27.94 27.00
N ALA A 87 -16.02 -28.01 28.28
CA ALA A 87 -15.88 -29.26 29.00
C ALA A 87 -16.10 -29.07 30.50
N GLU A 88 -16.67 -30.07 31.17
CA GLU A 88 -16.85 -30.07 32.62
C GLU A 88 -16.70 -31.44 33.27
N THR A 89 -16.21 -31.46 34.51
CA THR A 89 -16.16 -32.68 35.32
C THR A 89 -17.49 -32.98 35.99
N LYS A 90 -17.83 -34.27 36.12
CA LYS A 90 -18.98 -34.73 36.91
C LYS A 90 -18.55 -34.81 38.37
N GLY A 91 -18.66 -33.71 39.10
CA GLY A 91 -18.31 -33.64 40.53
C GLY A 91 -19.12 -34.58 41.45
N LEU A 92 -18.70 -34.74 42.71
CA LEU A 92 -19.41 -35.58 43.69
C LEU A 92 -20.79 -35.00 44.02
N PHE A 93 -21.86 -35.76 43.70
CA PHE A 93 -23.24 -35.33 43.87
C PHE A 93 -23.58 -33.97 43.20
N GLY A 94 -22.83 -33.58 42.17
CA GLY A 94 -23.01 -32.30 41.45
C GLY A 94 -22.29 -31.09 42.08
N LEU A 95 -21.54 -31.28 43.17
CA LEU A 95 -20.72 -30.25 43.80
C LEU A 95 -19.26 -30.32 43.29
N PHE A 96 -18.55 -29.18 43.30
CA PHE A 96 -17.13 -29.05 42.92
C PHE A 96 -16.80 -29.45 41.47
N LYS A 97 -17.54 -28.91 40.49
CA LYS A 97 -17.19 -29.08 39.07
C LYS A 97 -16.04 -28.18 38.67
N SER A 98 -15.07 -28.74 37.94
CA SER A 98 -14.11 -27.95 37.17
C SER A 98 -14.67 -27.71 35.78
N GLN A 99 -14.41 -26.54 35.21
CA GLN A 99 -14.92 -26.16 33.89
C GLN A 99 -13.77 -25.63 33.03
N CYS A 100 -13.77 -26.04 31.77
CA CYS A 100 -12.97 -25.43 30.73
C CYS A 100 -13.90 -24.59 29.86
N ARG A 101 -13.61 -23.29 29.75
CA ARG A 101 -14.41 -22.33 28.99
C ARG A 101 -13.69 -21.90 27.72
N ALA A 102 -14.45 -21.61 26.68
CA ALA A 102 -13.90 -21.14 25.42
C ALA A 102 -13.28 -19.73 25.60
N PRO A 103 -12.00 -19.52 25.24
CA PRO A 103 -11.39 -18.19 25.32
C PRO A 103 -11.99 -17.21 24.30
N VAL A 104 -12.56 -17.74 23.21
CA VAL A 104 -13.17 -16.99 22.10
C VAL A 104 -14.39 -17.74 21.58
N ALA A 105 -15.24 -17.08 20.79
CA ALA A 105 -16.25 -17.80 20.01
C ALA A 105 -15.58 -18.55 18.84
N GLY A 106 -16.05 -19.75 18.52
CA GLY A 106 -15.42 -20.56 17.47
C GLY A 106 -16.02 -21.94 17.28
N VAL A 107 -15.33 -22.78 16.52
CA VAL A 107 -15.64 -24.18 16.27
C VAL A 107 -14.59 -25.06 16.93
N LEU A 108 -15.03 -26.05 17.70
CA LEU A 108 -14.14 -27.07 18.29
C LEU A 108 -13.71 -28.05 17.19
N GLU A 109 -12.55 -27.86 16.57
CA GLU A 109 -12.14 -28.66 15.40
C GLU A 109 -11.66 -30.07 15.76
N SER A 110 -10.96 -30.19 16.88
CA SER A 110 -10.44 -31.47 17.36
C SER A 110 -9.99 -31.38 18.81
N VAL A 111 -9.88 -32.56 19.43
CA VAL A 111 -9.30 -32.73 20.77
C VAL A 111 -8.30 -33.87 20.67
N SER A 112 -7.11 -33.68 21.25
CA SER A 112 -6.04 -34.67 21.27
C SER A 112 -6.10 -35.46 22.56
N SER A 113 -6.37 -36.76 22.47
CA SER A 113 -6.29 -37.70 23.60
C SER A 113 -4.86 -37.96 24.10
N VAL A 114 -3.84 -37.47 23.40
CA VAL A 114 -2.42 -37.60 23.80
C VAL A 114 -1.95 -36.41 24.62
N THR A 115 -2.42 -35.20 24.29
CA THR A 115 -1.96 -33.95 24.92
C THR A 115 -3.04 -33.27 25.77
N GLY A 116 -4.29 -33.72 25.68
CA GLY A 116 -5.44 -33.12 26.35
C GLY A 116 -5.80 -31.72 25.85
N GLN A 117 -5.26 -31.33 24.68
CA GLN A 117 -5.50 -30.02 24.07
C GLN A 117 -6.60 -30.07 23.02
N ALA A 118 -7.42 -29.03 23.00
CA ALA A 118 -8.41 -28.76 21.98
C ALA A 118 -7.91 -27.69 21.01
N ILE A 119 -8.24 -27.87 19.72
CA ILE A 119 -8.09 -26.86 18.68
C ILE A 119 -9.43 -26.14 18.54
N LEU A 120 -9.48 -24.88 18.94
CA LEU A 120 -10.63 -24.01 18.76
C LEU A 120 -10.32 -22.99 17.65
N ARG A 121 -11.11 -22.97 16.57
CA ARG A 121 -10.93 -22.01 15.48
C ARG A 121 -12.00 -20.94 15.51
N GLU A 122 -11.61 -19.67 15.44
CA GLU A 122 -12.56 -18.57 15.25
C GLU A 122 -13.38 -18.76 13.96
N PRO A 123 -14.58 -18.15 13.87
CA PRO A 123 -15.34 -18.14 12.62
C PRO A 123 -14.50 -17.54 11.48
N PRO A 124 -14.65 -18.05 10.24
CA PRO A 124 -13.93 -17.50 9.10
C PRO A 124 -14.42 -16.08 8.79
N THR A 125 -13.50 -15.22 8.32
CA THR A 125 -13.80 -13.82 7.98
C THR A 125 -13.98 -13.67 6.47
N PRO A 126 -15.08 -13.08 5.97
CA PRO A 126 -15.23 -12.81 4.55
C PRO A 126 -14.17 -11.81 4.09
N LEU A 127 -13.61 -12.06 2.91
CA LEU A 127 -12.68 -11.18 2.24
C LEU A 127 -13.19 -10.89 0.83
N GLU A 128 -13.24 -9.62 0.48
CA GLU A 128 -13.63 -9.14 -0.83
C GLU A 128 -12.45 -8.39 -1.47
N VAL A 129 -12.26 -8.62 -2.76
CA VAL A 129 -11.34 -7.84 -3.58
C VAL A 129 -12.18 -6.97 -4.48
N HIS A 130 -11.91 -5.66 -4.47
CA HIS A 130 -12.57 -4.69 -5.32
C HIS A 130 -11.77 -4.39 -6.60
N GLY A 131 -12.45 -3.84 -7.60
CA GLY A 131 -11.87 -3.44 -8.89
C GLY A 131 -10.76 -2.40 -8.79
N TYR A 132 -10.68 -1.66 -7.68
CA TYR A 132 -9.71 -0.61 -7.36
C TYR A 132 -9.82 0.64 -8.22
N ALA A 133 -9.90 0.52 -9.55
CA ALA A 133 -10.12 1.62 -10.47
C ALA A 133 -11.15 1.23 -11.53
N ARG A 134 -11.79 2.24 -12.13
CA ARG A 134 -12.67 2.01 -13.28
C ARG A 134 -11.86 1.40 -14.42
N GLY A 135 -12.31 0.27 -14.98
CA GLY A 135 -11.58 -0.42 -16.03
C GLY A 135 -12.37 -1.55 -16.69
N VAL A 136 -11.67 -2.35 -17.49
CA VAL A 136 -12.19 -3.54 -18.16
C VAL A 136 -11.40 -4.77 -17.72
N VAL A 137 -12.09 -5.88 -17.45
CA VAL A 137 -11.43 -7.16 -17.19
C VAL A 137 -10.84 -7.70 -18.49
N VAL A 138 -9.52 -7.89 -18.54
CA VAL A 138 -8.82 -8.42 -19.73
C VAL A 138 -8.41 -9.88 -19.57
N GLU A 139 -8.37 -10.40 -18.33
CA GLU A 139 -8.01 -11.77 -18.03
C GLU A 139 -8.68 -12.22 -16.72
N VAL A 140 -9.13 -13.49 -16.67
CA VAL A 140 -9.62 -14.13 -15.44
C VAL A 140 -8.59 -15.14 -14.97
N LEU A 141 -8.19 -15.01 -13.72
CA LEU A 141 -7.20 -15.84 -13.04
C LEU A 141 -7.98 -16.87 -12.21
N GLY A 142 -8.14 -18.07 -12.76
CA GLY A 142 -9.12 -19.07 -12.30
C GLY A 142 -9.16 -19.26 -10.79
N GLY A 143 -10.31 -18.93 -10.18
CA GLY A 143 -10.56 -19.08 -8.74
C GLY A 143 -9.82 -18.09 -7.84
N GLU A 144 -9.01 -17.18 -8.38
CA GLU A 144 -8.16 -16.28 -7.58
C GLU A 144 -8.43 -14.81 -7.86
N GLY A 145 -8.78 -14.43 -9.09
CA GLY A 145 -9.02 -13.01 -9.39
C GLY A 145 -9.07 -12.65 -10.86
N VAL A 146 -8.72 -11.42 -11.18
CA VAL A 146 -8.72 -10.88 -12.56
C VAL A 146 -7.56 -9.93 -12.81
N VAL A 147 -7.24 -9.71 -14.08
CA VAL A 147 -6.40 -8.58 -14.52
C VAL A 147 -7.32 -7.49 -15.06
N MET A 148 -7.26 -6.33 -14.42
CA MET A 148 -7.96 -5.11 -14.81
C MET A 148 -7.09 -4.26 -15.71
N GLU A 149 -7.63 -3.77 -16.82
CA GLU A 149 -7.01 -2.77 -17.66
C GLU A 149 -7.75 -1.43 -17.54
N THR A 150 -7.00 -0.37 -17.29
CA THR A 150 -7.53 0.99 -17.11
C THR A 150 -6.69 1.98 -17.89
N HIS A 151 -7.32 2.86 -18.66
CA HIS A 151 -6.67 4.04 -19.21
C HIS A 151 -6.79 5.20 -18.22
N ALA A 152 -5.67 5.72 -17.72
CA ALA A 152 -5.64 6.67 -16.62
C ALA A 152 -4.48 7.67 -16.73
N ALA A 153 -4.66 8.85 -16.14
CA ALA A 153 -3.54 9.62 -15.65
C ALA A 153 -2.96 8.91 -14.42
N TYR A 154 -1.63 8.89 -14.32
CA TYR A 154 -0.91 8.02 -13.40
C TYR A 154 0.27 8.74 -12.77
N VAL A 155 0.37 8.66 -11.44
CA VAL A 155 1.48 9.23 -10.66
C VAL A 155 1.98 8.17 -9.69
N GLN A 156 3.31 7.97 -9.64
CA GLN A 156 3.97 7.18 -8.61
C GLN A 156 4.60 8.09 -7.57
N GLY A 157 4.39 7.75 -6.30
CA GLY A 157 5.15 8.33 -5.19
C GLY A 157 6.42 7.54 -4.88
N ILE A 158 7.27 8.11 -4.04
CA ILE A 158 8.48 7.45 -3.53
C ILE A 158 8.13 6.51 -2.39
N ILE A 159 7.33 7.01 -1.45
CA ILE A 159 6.92 6.32 -0.24
C ILE A 159 5.46 6.63 0.05
N GLY A 160 4.73 5.62 0.49
CA GLY A 160 3.37 5.75 0.95
C GLY A 160 3.13 4.84 2.15
N LEU A 161 2.00 5.08 2.81
CA LEU A 161 1.58 4.37 4.00
C LEU A 161 0.07 4.14 3.95
N GLY A 162 -0.37 3.06 4.58
CA GLY A 162 -1.76 2.64 4.51
C GLY A 162 -2.14 2.03 3.15
N GLY A 163 -3.32 1.43 3.12
CA GLY A 163 -3.78 0.63 2.00
C GLY A 163 -4.38 1.45 0.86
N GLU A 164 -5.41 0.87 0.24
CA GLU A 164 -6.13 1.47 -0.86
C GLU A 164 -7.14 2.52 -0.38
N GLY A 165 -7.21 3.64 -1.09
CA GLY A 165 -8.20 4.69 -0.89
C GLY A 165 -8.83 5.09 -2.22
N VAL A 166 -10.10 5.47 -2.20
CA VAL A 166 -10.82 5.97 -3.38
C VAL A 166 -11.57 7.22 -3.00
N GLY A 167 -11.46 8.28 -3.81
CA GLY A 167 -12.13 9.54 -3.54
C GLY A 167 -11.97 10.54 -4.67
N GLU A 168 -12.83 11.56 -4.70
CA GLU A 168 -12.65 12.68 -5.62
C GLU A 168 -11.40 13.47 -5.24
N ILE A 169 -10.68 13.99 -6.24
CA ILE A 169 -9.52 14.85 -6.00
C ILE A 169 -9.98 16.22 -5.51
N ALA A 170 -9.36 16.72 -4.44
CA ALA A 170 -9.49 18.10 -3.98
C ALA A 170 -8.13 18.68 -3.59
N CYS A 171 -7.97 19.99 -3.71
CA CYS A 171 -6.76 20.69 -3.28
C CYS A 171 -6.96 21.29 -1.88
N ALA A 172 -5.98 21.08 -1.00
CA ALA A 172 -5.92 21.78 0.29
C ALA A 172 -5.08 23.06 0.23
N VAL A 173 -4.21 23.17 -0.77
CA VAL A 173 -3.32 24.33 -0.99
C VAL A 173 -3.32 24.72 -2.46
N ASP A 174 -2.96 25.98 -2.75
CA ASP A 174 -2.94 26.55 -4.10
C ASP A 174 -1.54 26.61 -4.73
N ASP A 175 -0.49 26.25 -3.99
CA ASP A 175 0.89 26.23 -4.50
C ASP A 175 1.66 24.99 -3.98
N PRO A 176 2.44 24.31 -4.84
CA PRO A 176 3.17 23.09 -4.49
C PRO A 176 4.26 23.27 -3.42
N SER A 177 4.66 24.51 -3.11
CA SER A 177 5.64 24.79 -2.04
C SER A 177 5.00 25.04 -0.68
N GLN A 178 3.67 25.17 -0.60
CA GLN A 178 2.97 25.36 0.68
C GLN A 178 2.92 24.07 1.50
N PRO A 179 3.28 24.11 2.80
CA PRO A 179 3.14 22.94 3.67
C PRO A 179 1.66 22.59 3.86
N LEU A 180 1.36 21.29 3.97
CA LEU A 180 0.03 20.80 4.27
C LEU A 180 -0.19 20.84 5.78
N LEU A 181 -0.80 21.93 6.25
CA LEU A 181 -1.15 22.14 7.66
C LEU A 181 -2.55 21.61 7.98
N ALA A 182 -2.80 21.29 9.25
CA ALA A 182 -4.13 20.85 9.71
C ALA A 182 -5.24 21.86 9.39
N SER A 183 -4.94 23.15 9.43
CA SER A 183 -5.90 24.23 9.14
C SER A 183 -6.35 24.28 7.67
N ALA A 184 -5.60 23.66 6.76
CA ALA A 184 -5.97 23.55 5.35
C ALA A 184 -7.08 22.49 5.12
N LEU A 185 -7.32 21.61 6.10
CA LEU A 185 -8.27 20.51 6.00
C LEU A 185 -9.61 20.84 6.67
N THR A 186 -10.63 20.97 5.83
CA THR A 186 -12.03 21.25 6.18
C THR A 186 -12.95 20.05 5.94
N GLU A 187 -14.20 20.11 6.40
CA GLU A 187 -15.22 19.07 6.17
C GLU A 187 -15.47 18.73 4.69
N GLU A 188 -15.18 19.66 3.77
CA GLU A 188 -15.32 19.44 2.33
C GLU A 188 -14.35 18.38 1.77
N HIS A 189 -13.34 18.00 2.54
CA HIS A 189 -12.34 17.00 2.18
C HIS A 189 -12.72 15.57 2.62
N ARG A 190 -13.84 15.39 3.34
CA ARG A 190 -14.30 14.07 3.79
C ARG A 190 -14.46 13.12 2.60
N GLY A 191 -13.84 11.94 2.69
CA GLY A 191 -13.88 10.90 1.64
C GLY A 191 -13.10 11.24 0.37
N LYS A 192 -12.28 12.30 0.36
CA LYS A 192 -11.54 12.75 -0.83
C LYS A 192 -10.08 12.35 -0.83
N VAL A 193 -9.47 12.38 -2.01
CA VAL A 193 -8.02 12.32 -2.20
C VAL A 193 -7.52 13.76 -2.22
N VAL A 194 -6.83 14.17 -1.16
CA VAL A 194 -6.48 15.58 -0.94
C VAL A 194 -5.04 15.83 -1.35
N ILE A 195 -4.87 16.78 -2.27
CA ILE A 195 -3.59 17.23 -2.79
C ILE A 195 -3.11 18.40 -1.93
N GLY A 196 -2.04 18.15 -1.19
CA GLY A 196 -1.23 19.17 -0.53
C GLY A 196 -0.17 19.74 -1.47
N GLY A 197 0.83 20.39 -0.88
CA GLY A 197 1.96 20.96 -1.61
C GLY A 197 3.26 20.29 -1.19
N ALA A 198 3.95 20.91 -0.25
CA ALA A 198 5.25 20.48 0.23
C ALA A 198 5.13 19.36 1.28
N ARG A 199 5.46 19.65 2.54
CA ARG A 199 5.49 18.64 3.60
C ARG A 199 4.11 18.38 4.20
N ILE A 200 3.82 17.11 4.49
CA ILE A 200 2.73 16.69 5.38
C ILE A 200 3.25 16.71 6.83
N GLU A 201 2.54 17.41 7.72
CA GLU A 201 2.79 17.36 9.16
C GLU A 201 1.86 16.35 9.86
N THR A 202 2.31 15.82 11.00
CA THR A 202 1.52 14.88 11.82
C THR A 202 0.13 15.43 12.18
N ALA A 203 0.04 16.73 12.49
CA ALA A 203 -1.23 17.37 12.81
C ALA A 203 -2.23 17.34 11.63
N ALA A 204 -1.74 17.45 10.39
CA ALA A 204 -2.57 17.36 9.20
C ALA A 204 -3.09 15.94 8.98
N VAL A 205 -2.24 14.93 9.19
CA VAL A 205 -2.67 13.52 9.12
C VAL A 205 -3.74 13.22 10.17
N ARG A 206 -3.55 13.63 11.42
CA ARG A 206 -4.56 13.47 12.48
C ARG A 206 -5.88 14.14 12.13
N ARG A 207 -5.82 15.36 11.59
CA ARG A 207 -7.02 16.07 11.14
C ARG A 207 -7.72 15.35 9.99
N ALA A 208 -6.96 14.79 9.04
CA ALA A 208 -7.49 14.00 7.94
C ALA A 208 -8.21 12.73 8.43
N GLN A 209 -7.65 12.05 9.44
CA GLN A 209 -8.27 10.89 10.10
C GLN A 209 -9.62 11.26 10.75
N GLU A 210 -9.67 12.35 11.52
CA GLU A 210 -10.93 12.83 12.13
C GLU A 210 -12.02 13.14 11.10
N LEU A 211 -11.60 13.70 9.96
CA LEU A 211 -12.49 14.05 8.85
C LEU A 211 -12.88 12.85 7.99
N GLY A 212 -12.22 11.69 8.14
CA GLY A 212 -12.41 10.55 7.25
C GLY A 212 -12.01 10.88 5.80
N VAL A 213 -10.90 11.59 5.61
CA VAL A 213 -10.27 11.82 4.31
C VAL A 213 -9.75 10.48 3.77
N ALA A 214 -9.95 10.20 2.48
CA ALA A 214 -9.51 8.94 1.90
C ALA A 214 -7.98 8.87 1.78
N ALA A 215 -7.36 9.97 1.35
CA ALA A 215 -5.90 10.04 1.23
C ALA A 215 -5.34 11.46 1.27
N LEU A 216 -4.07 11.58 1.66
CA LEU A 216 -3.26 12.79 1.53
C LEU A 216 -2.09 12.55 0.57
N VAL A 217 -1.86 13.51 -0.33
CA VAL A 217 -0.74 13.50 -1.28
C VAL A 217 0.09 14.77 -1.10
N ALA A 218 1.40 14.66 -0.89
CA ALA A 218 2.28 15.83 -0.86
C ALA A 218 3.73 15.49 -1.28
N GLY A 219 4.58 16.51 -1.38
CA GLY A 219 5.97 16.36 -1.80
C GLY A 219 6.86 15.69 -0.75
N GLY A 220 6.67 16.04 0.53
CA GLY A 220 7.57 15.62 1.60
C GLY A 220 6.89 15.09 2.86
N ILE A 221 7.62 14.33 3.67
CA ILE A 221 7.28 13.99 5.06
C ILE A 221 8.56 13.94 5.90
N ASP A 222 8.53 14.28 7.18
CA ASP A 222 9.68 14.12 8.05
C ASP A 222 9.70 12.73 8.73
N ASP A 223 10.89 12.23 9.04
CA ASP A 223 11.06 10.96 9.76
C ASP A 223 10.43 11.01 11.16
N ALA A 224 10.50 12.16 11.84
CA ALA A 224 9.88 12.35 13.14
C ALA A 224 8.35 12.30 13.07
N ASP A 225 7.75 12.89 12.01
CA ASP A 225 6.32 12.80 11.77
C ASP A 225 5.89 11.34 11.55
N LEU A 226 6.65 10.64 10.72
CA LEU A 226 6.39 9.23 10.43
C LEU A 226 6.46 8.36 11.69
N ARG A 227 7.49 8.54 12.52
CA ARG A 227 7.66 7.83 13.79
C ARG A 227 6.53 8.13 14.76
N GLU A 228 6.08 9.38 14.84
CA GLU A 228 4.96 9.77 15.70
C GLU A 228 3.66 9.11 15.23
N LEU A 229 3.40 9.08 13.93
CA LEU A 229 2.20 8.49 13.33
C LEU A 229 2.14 6.98 13.52
N LEU A 230 3.28 6.29 13.36
CA LEU A 230 3.34 4.83 13.43
C LEU A 230 3.50 4.31 14.87
N GLY A 231 4.12 5.10 15.76
CA GLY A 231 4.51 4.66 17.10
C GLY A 231 5.73 3.73 17.13
N TYR A 232 6.35 3.48 15.98
CA TYR A 232 7.58 2.68 15.83
C TYR A 232 8.43 3.24 14.67
N GLU A 233 9.69 2.81 14.59
CA GLU A 233 10.59 3.20 13.49
C GLU A 233 10.26 2.40 12.22
N LEU A 234 9.97 3.08 11.12
CA LEU A 234 9.67 2.42 9.85
C LEU A 234 10.89 1.63 9.37
N GLY A 235 10.76 0.31 9.27
CA GLY A 235 11.78 -0.55 8.68
C GLY A 235 11.90 -0.36 7.16
N VAL A 236 12.98 -0.88 6.57
CA VAL A 236 13.33 -0.71 5.14
C VAL A 236 12.79 -1.82 4.22
N ALA A 237 11.55 -2.28 4.37
CA ALA A 237 11.10 -3.41 3.55
C ALA A 237 9.75 -3.21 2.85
N ILE A 238 8.67 -2.98 3.61
CA ILE A 238 7.29 -3.10 3.11
C ILE A 238 6.38 -2.17 3.95
N THR A 239 5.55 -1.38 3.28
CA THR A 239 4.45 -0.58 3.87
C THR A 239 3.12 -0.90 3.16
N GLY A 240 2.02 -0.33 3.65
CA GLY A 240 0.68 -0.41 3.07
C GLY A 240 -0.31 -1.24 3.85
N ALA A 241 0.16 -1.92 4.90
CA ALA A 241 -0.68 -2.69 5.83
C ALA A 241 -0.97 -1.92 7.13
N GLU A 242 -0.45 -0.70 7.26
CA GLU A 242 -0.69 0.13 8.44
C GLU A 242 -2.15 0.60 8.47
N ASP A 243 -2.82 0.39 9.60
CA ASP A 243 -4.17 0.90 9.82
C ASP A 243 -4.11 2.36 10.30
N LEU A 244 -3.83 3.26 9.36
CA LEU A 244 -3.77 4.70 9.62
C LEU A 244 -5.12 5.38 9.49
N GLY A 245 -6.16 4.73 8.95
CA GLY A 245 -7.44 5.37 8.64
C GLY A 245 -7.39 6.44 7.53
N VAL A 246 -6.22 6.70 6.94
CA VAL A 246 -5.99 7.57 5.77
C VAL A 246 -4.77 7.06 5.00
N THR A 247 -4.85 7.01 3.68
CA THR A 247 -3.69 6.64 2.84
C THR A 247 -2.78 7.86 2.66
N LEU A 248 -1.46 7.67 2.79
CA LEU A 248 -0.47 8.72 2.58
C LEU A 248 0.37 8.40 1.34
N ILE A 249 0.57 9.39 0.47
CA ILE A 249 1.48 9.30 -0.67
C ILE A 249 2.41 10.51 -0.68
N VAL A 250 3.70 10.22 -0.69
CA VAL A 250 4.77 11.22 -0.75
C VAL A 250 5.49 11.11 -2.08
N THR A 251 5.54 12.19 -2.84
CA THR A 251 6.05 12.17 -4.22
C THR A 251 7.55 12.43 -4.32
N GLU A 252 8.16 13.19 -3.41
CA GLU A 252 9.57 13.62 -3.51
C GLU A 252 10.50 13.12 -2.41
N GLY A 253 9.97 12.68 -1.26
CA GLY A 253 10.71 11.93 -0.25
C GLY A 253 10.69 12.55 1.14
N PHE A 254 11.80 12.44 1.87
CA PHE A 254 11.87 12.89 3.27
C PHE A 254 12.34 14.34 3.40
N GLY A 255 11.69 15.11 4.27
CA GLY A 255 12.00 16.50 4.60
C GLY A 255 11.02 17.52 4.02
N ASP A 256 11.40 18.80 4.10
CA ASP A 256 10.60 19.93 3.60
C ASP A 256 10.76 20.08 2.07
N ILE A 257 10.14 19.17 1.32
CA ILE A 257 10.27 19.11 -0.14
C ILE A 257 8.93 19.49 -0.79
N ALA A 258 8.97 20.51 -1.66
CA ALA A 258 7.83 20.89 -2.51
C ALA A 258 7.53 19.78 -3.52
N MET A 259 6.25 19.47 -3.75
CA MET A 259 5.85 18.58 -4.84
C MET A 259 6.35 19.15 -6.18
N ALA A 260 6.82 18.28 -7.08
CA ALA A 260 7.22 18.73 -8.40
C ALA A 260 6.04 19.40 -9.10
N ARG A 261 6.25 20.60 -9.67
CA ARG A 261 5.19 21.40 -10.31
C ARG A 261 4.40 20.61 -11.35
N ARG A 262 5.08 19.79 -12.17
CA ARG A 262 4.44 18.88 -13.13
C ARG A 262 3.43 17.92 -12.48
N THR A 263 3.81 17.30 -11.36
CA THR A 263 2.95 16.37 -10.62
C THR A 263 1.76 17.11 -10.02
N TYR A 264 2.02 18.27 -9.40
CA TYR A 264 0.98 19.11 -8.82
C TYR A 264 -0.02 19.60 -9.88
N ASP A 265 0.47 20.13 -11.00
CA ASP A 265 -0.36 20.61 -12.11
C ASP A 265 -1.20 19.47 -12.72
N LEU A 266 -0.63 18.26 -12.88
CA LEU A 266 -1.38 17.08 -13.32
C LEU A 266 -2.52 16.75 -12.35
N LEU A 267 -2.23 16.60 -11.06
CA LEU A 267 -3.23 16.22 -10.06
C LEU A 267 -4.33 17.30 -9.93
N THR A 268 -3.94 18.57 -9.90
CA THR A 268 -4.88 19.70 -9.79
C THR A 268 -5.74 19.87 -11.04
N SER A 269 -5.25 19.52 -12.23
CA SER A 269 -6.05 19.49 -13.46
C SER A 269 -7.21 18.48 -13.43
N HIS A 270 -7.18 17.55 -12.47
CA HIS A 270 -8.18 16.51 -12.25
C HIS A 270 -9.02 16.71 -10.97
N VAL A 271 -9.05 17.91 -10.38
CA VAL A 271 -9.95 18.20 -9.25
C VAL A 271 -11.40 17.85 -9.59
N GLY A 272 -12.06 17.13 -8.68
CA GLY A 272 -13.40 16.58 -8.85
C GLY A 272 -13.46 15.24 -9.59
N ALA A 273 -12.37 14.77 -10.19
CA ALA A 273 -12.30 13.42 -10.75
C ALA A 273 -12.11 12.38 -9.65
N LEU A 274 -12.72 11.22 -9.80
CA LEU A 274 -12.49 10.07 -8.91
C LEU A 274 -11.08 9.51 -9.14
N ALA A 275 -10.32 9.37 -8.06
CA ALA A 275 -9.00 8.78 -8.07
C ALA A 275 -8.92 7.58 -7.12
N SER A 276 -8.14 6.59 -7.52
CA SER A 276 -7.79 5.44 -6.71
C SER A 276 -6.33 5.57 -6.31
N VAL A 277 -6.04 5.39 -5.03
CA VAL A 277 -4.70 5.51 -4.48
C VAL A 277 -4.31 4.27 -3.71
N ASN A 278 -3.02 3.94 -3.70
CA ASN A 278 -2.48 2.87 -2.87
C ASN A 278 -1.19 3.36 -2.22
N GLY A 279 -1.12 3.33 -0.90
CA GLY A 279 0.07 3.74 -0.15
C GLY A 279 1.15 2.66 -0.08
N ALA A 280 0.85 1.42 -0.48
CA ALA A 280 1.78 0.30 -0.31
C ALA A 280 3.11 0.51 -1.06
N THR A 281 4.20 0.43 -0.32
CA THR A 281 5.57 0.59 -0.83
C THR A 281 6.38 -0.66 -0.53
N GLN A 282 7.03 -1.23 -1.54
CA GLN A 282 7.93 -2.37 -1.41
C GLN A 282 9.20 -2.13 -2.22
N ILE A 283 10.34 -2.06 -1.53
CA ILE A 283 11.62 -1.67 -2.17
C ILE A 283 12.48 -2.87 -2.58
N ARG A 284 12.17 -4.08 -2.09
CA ARG A 284 12.84 -5.35 -2.45
C ARG A 284 11.99 -6.13 -3.47
N ALA A 285 12.41 -7.36 -3.83
CA ALA A 285 11.81 -8.21 -4.87
C ALA A 285 10.29 -8.01 -5.06
N GLY A 286 9.84 -7.75 -6.29
CA GLY A 286 8.45 -7.34 -6.54
C GLY A 286 8.19 -5.88 -6.14
N VAL A 287 9.01 -4.96 -6.64
CA VAL A 287 8.96 -3.54 -6.29
C VAL A 287 7.55 -2.99 -6.49
N LEU A 288 6.97 -2.46 -5.41
CA LEU A 288 5.69 -1.77 -5.41
C LEU A 288 5.94 -0.32 -5.01
N ARG A 289 5.37 0.60 -5.78
CA ARG A 289 5.40 2.02 -5.45
C ARG A 289 3.99 2.46 -5.12
N PRO A 290 3.85 3.42 -4.19
CA PRO A 290 2.57 4.04 -3.97
C PRO A 290 2.15 4.75 -5.26
N GLU A 291 0.85 4.81 -5.50
CA GLU A 291 0.35 5.27 -6.78
C GLU A 291 -0.98 6.01 -6.67
N ILE A 292 -1.22 6.86 -7.65
CA ILE A 292 -2.46 7.59 -7.87
C ILE A 292 -2.90 7.28 -9.30
N VAL A 293 -4.10 6.71 -9.43
CA VAL A 293 -4.73 6.33 -10.69
C VAL A 293 -5.98 7.17 -10.87
N ILE A 294 -6.03 7.95 -11.94
CA ILE A 294 -7.19 8.79 -12.29
C ILE A 294 -7.75 8.29 -13.62
N PRO A 295 -8.81 7.46 -13.62
CA PRO A 295 -9.38 6.91 -14.85
C PRO A 295 -9.85 8.03 -15.79
N LEU A 296 -9.39 7.99 -17.05
CA LEU A 296 -9.76 8.98 -18.06
C LEU A 296 -11.00 8.53 -18.84
N ALA A 297 -11.76 9.51 -19.34
CA ALA A 297 -12.87 9.26 -20.25
C ALA A 297 -12.36 9.28 -21.70
N GLY A 298 -12.31 8.13 -22.37
CA GLY A 298 -11.87 8.02 -23.77
C GLY A 298 -11.56 6.59 -24.18
N SER A 299 -11.61 6.26 -25.47
CA SER A 299 -11.17 4.97 -26.00
C SER A 299 -9.65 4.84 -25.90
N HIS A 300 -9.17 3.59 -25.87
CA HIS A 300 -7.77 3.17 -25.73
C HIS A 300 -6.80 3.69 -26.84
N ASP A 301 -7.24 4.60 -27.71
CA ASP A 301 -6.58 4.93 -28.99
C ASP A 301 -5.54 6.05 -28.92
N ASP A 302 -5.53 6.87 -27.86
CA ASP A 302 -4.56 7.98 -27.71
C ASP A 302 -3.39 7.67 -26.75
N ALA A 303 -3.17 6.38 -26.43
CA ALA A 303 -2.06 5.97 -25.60
C ALA A 303 -0.74 6.03 -26.38
N GLN A 304 -0.11 7.21 -26.44
CA GLN A 304 1.32 7.29 -26.65
C GLN A 304 1.99 6.79 -25.36
N ALA A 305 2.20 5.48 -25.28
CA ALA A 305 2.93 4.88 -24.18
C ALA A 305 4.27 5.62 -24.05
N ALA A 306 4.48 6.31 -22.92
CA ALA A 306 5.79 6.79 -22.57
C ALA A 306 6.68 5.55 -22.46
N GLY A 307 7.52 5.34 -23.48
CA GLY A 307 8.52 4.28 -23.47
C GLY A 307 9.41 4.43 -22.23
N PRO A 308 10.17 3.38 -21.86
CA PRO A 308 11.09 3.46 -20.74
C PRO A 308 11.95 4.72 -20.90
N MET A 309 11.95 5.61 -19.89
CA MET A 309 12.73 6.84 -19.94
C MET A 309 14.20 6.44 -20.12
N ILE A 310 14.80 6.89 -21.23
CA ILE A 310 16.19 6.59 -21.55
C ILE A 310 17.03 7.78 -21.10
N LEU A 311 18.09 7.50 -20.34
CA LEU A 311 19.09 8.51 -20.04
C LEU A 311 19.86 8.83 -21.31
N GLU A 312 19.59 10.01 -21.89
CA GLU A 312 20.23 10.53 -23.10
C GLU A 312 20.56 12.02 -22.95
N PRO A 313 21.53 12.57 -23.71
CA PRO A 313 21.79 14.00 -23.72
C PRO A 313 20.52 14.76 -24.08
N GLY A 314 20.17 15.75 -23.26
CA GLY A 314 18.93 16.52 -23.33
C GLY A 314 17.92 16.15 -22.25
N ALA A 315 18.02 14.98 -21.62
CA ALA A 315 17.12 14.53 -20.57
C ALA A 315 17.23 15.38 -19.30
N THR A 316 16.09 15.65 -18.65
CA THR A 316 16.04 16.31 -17.35
C THR A 316 16.22 15.29 -16.24
N VAL A 317 17.09 15.58 -15.28
CA VAL A 317 17.41 14.68 -14.17
C VAL A 317 17.41 15.42 -12.84
N ARG A 318 17.01 14.73 -11.77
CA ARG A 318 17.17 15.18 -10.39
C ARG A 318 18.31 14.42 -9.74
N VAL A 319 19.16 15.11 -8.98
CA VAL A 319 20.24 14.46 -8.24
C VAL A 319 19.68 13.90 -6.93
N ILE A 320 19.94 12.63 -6.67
CA ILE A 320 19.41 11.88 -5.50
C ILE A 320 20.49 11.58 -4.45
N ARG A 321 21.66 12.23 -4.55
CA ARG A 321 22.76 12.11 -3.58
C ARG A 321 23.46 13.44 -3.33
N ASP A 322 23.96 13.61 -2.11
CA ASP A 322 24.88 14.68 -1.77
C ASP A 322 26.13 14.68 -2.68
N PRO A 323 26.74 15.86 -2.91
CA PRO A 323 26.42 17.16 -2.32
C PRO A 323 25.37 17.97 -3.10
N HIS A 324 24.79 17.41 -4.16
CA HIS A 324 23.83 18.14 -5.02
C HIS A 324 22.39 17.65 -4.85
N PHE A 325 22.07 16.96 -3.75
CA PHE A 325 20.77 16.33 -3.52
C PHE A 325 19.62 17.32 -3.78
N GLY A 326 18.62 16.88 -4.53
CA GLY A 326 17.44 17.65 -4.91
C GLY A 326 17.64 18.62 -6.09
N LYS A 327 18.89 18.94 -6.50
CA LYS A 327 19.12 19.81 -7.66
C LYS A 327 18.62 19.16 -8.95
N VAL A 328 17.96 19.96 -9.78
CA VAL A 328 17.49 19.56 -11.11
C VAL A 328 18.42 20.15 -12.17
N GLY A 329 18.80 19.33 -13.14
CA GLY A 329 19.64 19.74 -14.25
C GLY A 329 19.37 18.95 -15.51
N ARG A 330 20.05 19.34 -16.60
CA ARG A 330 19.93 18.71 -17.90
C ARG A 330 21.19 17.91 -18.22
N VAL A 331 21.02 16.68 -18.68
CA VAL A 331 22.15 15.86 -19.14
C VAL A 331 22.72 16.47 -20.41
N VAL A 332 23.98 16.89 -20.39
CA VAL A 332 24.68 17.45 -21.57
C VAL A 332 25.60 16.43 -22.22
N GLY A 333 26.00 15.40 -21.48
CA GLY A 333 26.93 14.39 -21.97
C GLY A 333 26.81 13.06 -21.23
N LEU A 334 27.10 11.98 -21.94
CA LEU A 334 27.20 10.63 -21.39
C LEU A 334 28.58 10.06 -21.75
N PRO A 335 29.63 10.36 -20.95
CA PRO A 335 30.95 9.81 -21.17
C PRO A 335 30.92 8.29 -21.30
N VAL A 336 31.67 7.78 -22.28
CA VAL A 336 31.77 6.33 -22.57
C VAL A 336 32.70 5.65 -21.59
N ASP A 337 33.79 6.34 -21.23
CA ASP A 337 34.78 5.86 -20.29
C ASP A 337 34.29 5.93 -18.85
N LEU A 338 34.72 4.97 -18.04
CA LEU A 338 34.47 4.99 -16.60
C LEU A 338 35.25 6.14 -15.96
N THR A 339 34.58 6.92 -15.12
CA THR A 339 35.21 7.95 -14.30
C THR A 339 35.55 7.39 -12.93
N VAL A 340 36.73 7.75 -12.41
CA VAL A 340 37.11 7.45 -11.02
C VAL A 340 36.46 8.49 -10.11
N ILE A 341 35.67 8.05 -9.14
CA ILE A 341 35.09 8.92 -8.11
C ILE A 341 35.96 8.93 -6.85
N GLU A 342 35.63 9.76 -5.86
CA GLU A 342 36.39 9.94 -4.61
C GLU A 342 36.65 8.64 -3.85
N THR A 343 35.75 7.66 -3.96
CA THR A 343 35.91 6.33 -3.35
C THR A 343 36.83 5.40 -4.16
N GLU A 344 37.55 5.94 -5.16
CA GLU A 344 38.37 5.24 -6.16
C GLU A 344 37.61 4.25 -7.07
N ALA A 345 36.28 4.18 -6.92
CA ALA A 345 35.44 3.33 -7.75
C ALA A 345 35.39 3.86 -9.19
N ARG A 346 35.40 2.93 -10.15
CA ARG A 346 35.24 3.23 -11.57
C ARG A 346 33.77 3.08 -11.96
N VAL A 347 33.09 4.20 -12.18
CA VAL A 347 31.65 4.23 -12.43
C VAL A 347 31.32 4.94 -13.74
N ARG A 348 30.16 4.62 -14.30
CA ARG A 348 29.60 5.39 -15.42
C ARG A 348 29.01 6.68 -14.88
N THR A 349 29.33 7.79 -15.53
CA THR A 349 28.84 9.12 -15.16
C THR A 349 27.91 9.68 -16.24
N ALA A 350 27.22 10.75 -15.87
CA ALA A 350 26.53 11.67 -16.76
C ALA A 350 27.01 13.08 -16.42
N GLU A 351 27.25 13.89 -17.43
CA GLU A 351 27.51 15.32 -17.26
C GLU A 351 26.16 16.04 -17.20
N VAL A 352 25.89 16.70 -16.08
CA VAL A 352 24.64 17.42 -15.82
C VAL A 352 24.95 18.91 -15.68
N GLU A 353 24.20 19.73 -16.42
CA GLU A 353 24.21 21.19 -16.35
C GLU A 353 23.02 21.68 -15.54
N PHE A 354 23.27 22.40 -14.45
CA PHE A 354 22.24 23.01 -13.60
C PHE A 354 21.82 24.39 -14.13
N GLU A 355 20.71 24.94 -13.61
CA GLU A 355 20.19 26.26 -14.03
C GLU A 355 21.17 27.41 -13.84
N ASP A 356 22.07 27.32 -12.85
CA ASP A 356 23.13 28.29 -12.59
C ASP A 356 24.30 28.22 -13.60
N GLY A 357 24.21 27.32 -14.59
CA GLY A 357 25.22 27.07 -15.62
C GLY A 357 26.36 26.17 -15.16
N THR A 358 26.34 25.69 -13.91
CA THR A 358 27.38 24.81 -13.39
C THR A 358 27.23 23.41 -14.00
N ARG A 359 28.36 22.83 -14.43
CA ARG A 359 28.41 21.47 -14.99
C ARG A 359 29.12 20.53 -14.04
N VAL A 360 28.50 19.40 -13.73
CA VAL A 360 29.04 18.40 -12.81
C VAL A 360 28.93 17.00 -13.45
N ALA A 361 30.02 16.23 -13.36
CA ALA A 361 29.99 14.81 -13.70
C ALA A 361 29.50 14.01 -12.49
N LEU A 362 28.33 13.39 -12.61
CA LEU A 362 27.69 12.62 -11.54
C LEU A 362 27.60 11.15 -11.92
N PRO A 363 27.81 10.20 -10.99
CA PRO A 363 27.50 8.80 -11.22
C PRO A 363 26.05 8.65 -11.71
N ARG A 364 25.81 7.82 -12.73
CA ARG A 364 24.44 7.61 -13.25
C ARG A 364 23.48 7.06 -12.19
N ALA A 365 24.01 6.41 -11.16
CA ALA A 365 23.25 5.92 -10.01
C ALA A 365 22.83 7.03 -9.01
N ASN A 366 23.40 8.23 -9.15
CA ASN A 366 23.12 9.38 -8.27
C ASN A 366 22.15 10.37 -8.90
N ILE A 367 21.57 10.02 -10.05
CA ILE A 367 20.59 10.83 -10.76
C ILE A 367 19.38 9.97 -11.07
N GLU A 368 18.21 10.58 -11.06
CA GLU A 368 16.96 9.97 -11.51
C GLU A 368 16.37 10.77 -12.68
N LEU A 369 15.74 10.07 -13.62
CA LEU A 369 15.11 10.71 -14.77
C LEU A 369 13.81 11.37 -14.33
N MET A 370 13.65 12.63 -14.70
CA MET A 370 12.39 13.33 -14.56
C MET A 370 11.64 13.24 -15.89
N ALA A 371 10.38 12.83 -15.85
CA ALA A 371 9.51 12.93 -17.00
C ALA A 371 9.35 14.42 -17.36
N GLY A 372 9.86 14.81 -18.53
CA GLY A 372 9.76 16.18 -19.06
C GLY A 372 8.34 16.54 -19.40
#